data_AF-A0A7Z6XFG1-F1
#
_entry.id   AF-A0A7Z6XFG1-F1
#
_cell.length_a   1.000
_cell.length_b   1.000
_cell.length_c   1.000
_cell.angle_alpha   90.00
_cell.angle_beta   90.00
_cell.angle_gamma   90.00
#
_symmetry.space_group_name_H-M   'P 1'
#
loop_
_entity.id
_entity.type
_entity.pdbx_description
1 polymer ?
#
loop_
_entity_poly.entity_id
_entity_poly.type
_entity_poly.pdbx_seq_one_letter_code
_entity_poly.pdbx_strand_id
1 'polypeptide(L)'
;MLELSETPEDGVRREVYEETGIKVQVDRLTGVYKNTARGIVALVFRCHAEGGQEQLSEESTAVEWLTPDEVTSRMAEVYAVRVTDALLNDAPHVRAHDGRKLANR
;
A
#
# COMPACT_ATOMS: atom_id res chain seq x y z
N MET A 1 -6.98 -8.85 -0.80
CA MET A 1 -7.95 -8.32 0.20
C MET A 1 -7.67 -8.87 1.58
N LEU A 2 -8.07 -8.14 2.65
CA LEU A 2 -7.99 -8.67 4.02
C LEU A 2 -9.09 -9.73 4.29
N GLU A 3 -8.68 -10.91 4.71
CA GLU A 3 -9.56 -12.04 5.03
C GLU A 3 -10.09 -11.99 6.47
N LEU A 4 -11.18 -12.72 6.75
CA LEU A 4 -11.86 -12.69 8.06
C LEU A 4 -11.03 -13.32 9.19
N SER A 5 -10.21 -14.32 8.87
CA SER A 5 -9.44 -15.10 9.85
C SER A 5 -8.02 -14.59 10.08
N GLU A 6 -7.62 -13.51 9.41
CA GLU A 6 -6.25 -13.00 9.49
C GLU A 6 -6.18 -11.63 10.19
N THR A 7 -5.02 -11.33 10.75
CA THR A 7 -4.72 -9.97 11.23
C THR A 7 -4.36 -9.06 10.04
N PRO A 8 -4.48 -7.73 10.15
CA PRO A 8 -4.01 -6.81 9.12
C PRO A 8 -2.54 -7.02 8.73
N GLU A 9 -1.68 -7.34 9.71
CA GLU A 9 -0.27 -7.61 9.51
C GLU A 9 -0.04 -8.93 8.75
N ASP A 10 -0.83 -9.97 9.01
CA ASP A 10 -0.75 -11.22 8.26
C ASP A 10 -1.25 -11.04 6.83
N GLY A 11 -2.35 -10.29 6.64
CA GLY A 11 -2.88 -9.96 5.33
C GLY A 11 -1.87 -9.22 4.46
N VAL A 12 -1.20 -8.18 4.98
CA VAL A 12 -0.19 -7.46 4.18
C VAL A 12 1.02 -8.33 3.83
N ARG A 13 1.46 -9.24 4.73
CA ARG A 13 2.56 -10.17 4.41
C ARG A 13 2.15 -11.13 3.30
N ARG A 14 0.94 -11.69 3.38
CA ARG A 14 0.40 -12.62 2.39
C ARG A 14 0.26 -11.96 1.03
N GLU A 15 -0.44 -10.83 0.96
CA GLU A 15 -0.74 -10.12 -0.29
C GLU A 15 0.55 -9.66 -1.00
N VAL A 16 1.51 -9.10 -0.26
CA VAL A 16 2.80 -8.70 -0.87
C VAL A 16 3.51 -9.91 -1.47
N TYR A 17 3.51 -11.05 -0.78
CA TYR A 17 4.14 -12.26 -1.30
C TYR A 17 3.40 -12.84 -2.52
N GLU A 18 2.07 -12.88 -2.50
CA GLU A 18 1.24 -13.38 -3.60
C GLU A 18 1.35 -12.52 -4.86
N GLU A 19 1.39 -11.20 -4.72
CA GLU A 19 1.43 -10.27 -5.84
C GLU A 19 2.84 -10.00 -6.40
N THR A 20 3.89 -10.18 -5.58
CA THR A 20 5.26 -9.75 -5.95
C THR A 20 6.35 -10.80 -5.75
N GLY A 21 6.09 -11.89 -5.01
CA GLY A 21 7.11 -12.88 -4.62
C GLY A 21 8.06 -12.41 -3.51
N ILE A 22 7.92 -11.19 -2.99
CA ILE A 22 8.77 -10.62 -1.95
C ILE A 22 8.23 -10.97 -0.56
N LYS A 23 9.12 -11.39 0.34
CA LYS A 23 8.81 -11.60 1.75
C LYS A 23 9.15 -10.34 2.53
N VAL A 24 8.22 -9.89 3.35
CA VAL A 24 8.35 -8.65 4.11
C VAL A 24 8.07 -8.85 5.59
N GLN A 25 8.73 -8.04 6.40
CA GLN A 25 8.39 -7.86 7.80
C GLN A 25 7.75 -6.48 7.98
N VAL A 26 6.66 -6.47 8.75
CA VAL A 26 5.86 -5.27 8.99
C VAL A 26 6.52 -4.42 10.06
N ASP A 27 6.80 -3.15 9.75
CA ASP A 27 7.38 -2.21 10.71
C ASP A 27 6.30 -1.46 11.49
N ARG A 28 5.39 -0.80 10.77
CA ARG A 28 4.32 0.02 11.36
C ARG A 28 3.20 0.36 10.37
N LEU A 29 2.01 0.61 10.91
CA LEU A 29 0.93 1.27 10.17
C LEU A 29 1.32 2.72 9.88
N THR A 30 1.16 3.14 8.62
CA THR A 30 1.50 4.49 8.15
C THR A 30 0.31 5.30 7.68
N GLY A 31 -0.80 4.65 7.30
CA GLY A 31 -2.01 5.40 6.98
C GLY A 31 -3.28 4.59 6.85
N VAL A 32 -4.39 5.31 6.95
CA VAL A 32 -5.76 4.82 6.81
C VAL A 32 -6.48 5.70 5.79
N TYR A 33 -6.90 5.09 4.68
CA TYR A 33 -7.46 5.81 3.54
C TYR A 33 -8.87 5.33 3.24
N LYS A 34 -9.86 6.22 3.34
CA LYS A 34 -11.25 5.92 2.99
C LYS A 34 -11.52 6.26 1.52
N ASN A 35 -11.79 5.24 0.71
CA ASN A 35 -12.47 5.44 -0.57
C ASN A 35 -13.97 5.61 -0.31
N THR A 36 -14.48 6.83 -0.44
CA THR A 36 -15.88 7.17 -0.14
C THR A 36 -16.84 6.66 -1.22
N ALA A 37 -16.42 6.66 -2.49
CA ALA A 37 -17.23 6.18 -3.60
C ALA A 37 -17.47 4.66 -3.55
N ARG A 38 -16.51 3.89 -3.05
CA ARG A 38 -16.60 2.42 -2.94
C ARG A 38 -16.90 1.92 -1.52
N GLY A 39 -16.90 2.79 -0.52
CA GLY A 39 -17.07 2.39 0.87
C GLY A 39 -15.88 1.61 1.46
N ILE A 40 -14.73 1.56 0.79
CA ILE A 40 -13.56 0.75 1.20
C ILE A 40 -12.63 1.56 2.11
N VAL A 41 -12.06 0.92 3.14
CA VAL A 41 -10.94 1.44 3.94
C VAL A 41 -9.68 0.66 3.58
N ALA A 42 -8.63 1.36 3.18
CA ALA A 42 -7.31 0.79 2.95
C ALA A 42 -6.39 1.13 4.13
N LEU A 43 -5.73 0.10 4.66
CA LEU A 43 -4.65 0.22 5.63
C LEU A 43 -3.32 0.12 4.88
N VAL A 44 -2.37 0.99 5.21
CA VAL A 44 -1.06 1.01 4.54
C VAL A 44 0.02 0.84 5.58
N PHE A 45 0.83 -0.20 5.42
CA PHE A 45 1.93 -0.52 6.30
C PHE A 45 3.26 -0.21 5.62
N ARG A 46 4.21 0.29 6.39
CA ARG A 46 5.62 0.28 6.00
C ARG A 46 6.22 -1.04 6.41
N CYS A 47 6.94 -1.65 5.49
CA CYS A 47 7.60 -2.93 5.67
C CYS A 47 9.04 -2.85 5.17
N HIS A 48 9.88 -3.78 5.60
CA HIS A 48 11.18 -4.03 5.01
C HIS A 48 11.20 -5.42 4.36
N ALA A 49 11.89 -5.54 3.23
CA ALA A 49 12.09 -6.82 2.56
C ALA A 49 13.08 -7.67 3.36
N GLU A 50 12.74 -8.93 3.60
CA GLU A 50 13.58 -9.92 4.27
C GLU A 50 14.07 -11.02 3.33
N GLY A 51 13.57 -11.03 2.09
CA GLY A 51 13.99 -11.96 1.05
C GLY A 51 12.90 -12.18 0.00
N GLY A 52 13.02 -13.27 -0.75
CA GLY A 52 12.19 -13.51 -1.93
C GLY A 52 12.85 -13.00 -3.20
N GLN A 53 12.16 -13.16 -4.31
CA GLN A 53 12.56 -12.69 -5.63
C GLN A 53 11.31 -12.21 -6.36
N GLU A 54 11.45 -11.15 -7.15
CA GLU A 54 10.36 -10.58 -7.92
C GLU A 54 9.72 -11.62 -8.82
N GLN A 55 8.43 -11.85 -8.62
CA GLN A 55 7.62 -12.78 -9.40
C GLN A 55 6.32 -12.11 -9.79
N LEU A 56 5.89 -12.38 -11.02
CA LEU A 56 4.60 -11.94 -11.51
C LEU A 56 3.50 -12.87 -10.99
N SER A 57 2.27 -12.36 -10.99
CA SER A 57 1.06 -13.11 -10.66
C SER A 57 0.01 -12.91 -11.75
N GLU A 58 -1.16 -13.53 -11.61
CA GLU A 58 -2.30 -13.24 -12.50
C GLU A 58 -2.79 -11.77 -12.35
N GLU A 59 -2.42 -11.11 -11.25
CA GLU A 59 -2.82 -9.74 -10.92
C GLU A 59 -1.71 -8.69 -11.22
N SER A 60 -0.46 -9.13 -11.38
CA SER A 60 0.72 -8.27 -11.56
C SER A 60 1.45 -8.55 -12.88
N THR A 61 1.52 -7.57 -13.78
CA THR A 61 2.27 -7.68 -15.04
C THR A 61 3.74 -7.25 -14.94
N ALA A 62 4.11 -6.55 -13.87
CA ALA A 62 5.47 -6.10 -13.59
C ALA A 62 5.66 -5.90 -12.08
N VAL A 63 6.88 -6.11 -11.60
CA VAL A 63 7.32 -5.77 -10.24
C VAL A 63 8.60 -4.96 -10.37
N GLU A 64 8.59 -3.73 -9.84
CA GLU A 64 9.69 -2.77 -9.97
C GLU A 64 9.92 -2.04 -8.65
N TRP A 65 11.18 -1.78 -8.33
CA TRP A 65 11.56 -0.87 -7.25
C TRP A 65 11.59 0.57 -7.78
N LEU A 66 10.83 1.45 -7.13
CA LEU A 66 10.67 2.83 -7.57
C LEU A 66 11.17 3.80 -6.50
N THR A 67 11.75 4.90 -6.95
CA THR A 67 12.00 6.08 -6.13
C THR A 67 10.70 6.84 -5.85
N PRO A 68 10.66 7.69 -4.80
CA PRO A 68 9.48 8.51 -4.51
C PRO A 68 9.03 9.40 -5.68
N ASP A 69 9.98 9.92 -6.46
CA ASP A 69 9.70 10.76 -7.64
C ASP A 69 9.08 9.94 -8.79
N GLU A 70 9.55 8.71 -9.01
CA GLU A 70 8.93 7.79 -9.97
C GLU A 70 7.52 7.38 -9.54
N VAL A 71 7.30 7.16 -8.25
CA VAL A 71 5.96 6.88 -7.71
C VAL A 71 5.00 8.04 -7.99
N THR A 72 5.40 9.27 -7.68
CA THR A 72 4.53 10.45 -7.86
C THR A 72 4.26 10.77 -9.33
N SER A 73 5.16 10.40 -10.25
CA SER A 73 4.98 10.59 -11.68
C SER A 73 4.20 9.47 -12.37
N ARG A 74 4.30 8.21 -11.89
CA ARG A 74 3.66 7.04 -12.50
C ARG A 74 2.29 6.70 -11.92
N MET A 75 2.04 7.02 -10.65
CA MET A 75 0.83 6.58 -9.95
C MET A 75 -0.23 7.68 -9.86
N ALA A 76 -1.50 7.28 -9.88
CA ALA A 76 -2.58 8.24 -9.62
C ALA A 76 -2.50 8.78 -8.19
N GLU A 77 -2.91 10.03 -8.01
CA GLU A 77 -2.80 10.83 -6.77
C GLU A 77 -3.15 10.04 -5.49
N VAL A 78 -4.31 9.36 -5.48
CA VAL A 78 -4.84 8.66 -4.31
C VAL A 78 -4.06 7.41 -3.91
N TYR A 79 -3.18 6.92 -4.79
CA TYR A 79 -2.25 5.82 -4.52
C TYR A 79 -0.84 6.36 -4.23
N ALA A 80 -0.36 7.35 -5.00
CA ALA A 80 0.94 7.99 -4.77
C ALA A 80 1.06 8.57 -3.36
N VAL A 81 0.00 9.26 -2.89
CA VAL A 81 -0.03 9.85 -1.54
C VAL A 81 0.20 8.83 -0.43
N ARG A 82 -0.22 7.57 -0.64
CA ARG A 82 -0.06 6.50 0.34
C ARG A 82 1.41 6.17 0.59
N VAL A 83 2.19 6.16 -0.50
CA VAL A 83 3.63 5.91 -0.45
C VAL A 83 4.35 7.12 0.14
N THR A 84 4.02 8.34 -0.29
CA THR A 84 4.70 9.54 0.22
C THR A 84 4.42 9.75 1.71
N ASP A 85 3.20 9.52 2.17
CA ASP A 85 2.84 9.56 3.60
C ASP A 85 3.62 8.49 4.39
N ALA A 86 3.86 7.30 3.82
CA ALA A 86 4.61 6.23 4.49
C ALA A 86 6.10 6.53 4.72
N LEU A 87 6.65 7.50 3.99
CA LEU A 87 8.02 7.97 4.16
C LEU A 87 8.17 9.01 5.28
N LEU A 88 7.07 9.63 5.72
CA LEU A 88 7.05 10.60 6.80
C LEU A 88 7.13 9.91 8.17
N ASN A 89 7.61 10.64 9.19
CA ASN A 89 7.78 10.07 10.53
C ASN A 89 6.51 10.18 11.40
N ASP A 90 5.58 11.08 11.07
CA ASP A 90 4.36 11.43 11.83
C ASP A 90 3.12 10.59 11.48
N ALA A 91 3.34 9.30 11.29
CA ALA A 91 2.29 8.31 11.04
C ALA A 91 1.40 8.02 12.28
N PRO A 92 0.13 7.57 12.08
CA PRO A 92 -0.51 7.32 10.79
C PRO A 92 -1.23 8.54 10.22
N HIS A 93 -1.21 8.68 8.89
CA HIS A 93 -2.01 9.67 8.17
C HIS A 93 -3.42 9.14 7.88
N VAL A 94 -4.45 9.97 8.09
CA VAL A 94 -5.86 9.60 7.83
C VAL A 94 -6.45 10.51 6.76
N ARG A 95 -6.84 9.94 5.61
CA ARG A 95 -7.37 10.69 4.47
C ARG A 95 -8.61 10.03 3.87
N ALA A 96 -9.40 10.82 3.14
CA ALA A 96 -10.53 10.32 2.36
C ALA A 96 -10.32 10.71 0.89
N HIS A 97 -10.87 9.92 -0.03
CA HIS A 97 -10.81 10.18 -1.47
C HIS A 97 -12.01 9.55 -2.20
N ASP A 98 -12.33 10.08 -3.37
CA ASP A 98 -13.40 9.55 -4.23
C ASP A 98 -12.94 8.42 -5.17
N GLY A 99 -11.63 8.11 -5.14
CA GLY A 99 -10.98 7.13 -6.02
C GLY A 99 -10.11 7.76 -7.10
N ARG A 100 -10.14 9.08 -7.24
CA ARG A 100 -9.30 9.85 -8.16
C ARG A 100 -8.62 11.03 -7.48
N LYS A 101 -9.32 11.72 -6.60
CA LYS A 101 -8.87 12.91 -5.88
C LYS A 101 -9.03 12.75 -4.38
N LEU A 102 -8.07 13.30 -3.65
CA LEU A 102 -8.22 13.48 -2.20
C LEU A 102 -9.40 14.42 -1.92
N ALA A 103 -10.15 14.11 -0.87
CA ALA A 103 -11.14 15.04 -0.36
C ALA A 103 -10.41 16.26 0.22
N ASN A 104 -10.76 17.46 -0.26
CA ASN A 104 -10.36 18.70 0.40
C ASN A 104 -11.02 18.69 1.79
N ARG A 105 -10.22 18.84 2.84
CA ARG A 105 -10.73 19.14 4.18
C ARG A 105 -11.16 20.60 4.26
#